data_AF-A0A4V0BWT3-F1
#
_entry.id   AF-A0A4V0BWT3-F1
#
_cell.length_a   1.000
_cell.length_b   1.000
_cell.length_c   1.000
_cell.angle_alpha   90.00
_cell.angle_beta   90.00
_cell.angle_gamma   90.00
#
_symmetry.space_group_name_H-M   'P 1'
#
loop_
_entity.id
_entity.type
_entity.pdbx_description
1 polymer ?
#
loop_
_entity_poly.entity_id
_entity_poly.type
_entity_poly.pdbx_seq_one_letter_code
_entity_poly.pdbx_strand_id
1 'polypeptide(L)'
;MAILNHFLRYSRQVRNGVKVITMDMFSPYYHITKKLFPSAKIVLDRFHIVQHLSRAMSRVRVQIMNYFDRKSHEYRTIKRY
;
A
#
# COMPACT_ATOMS: atom_id res chain seq x y z
N MET A 1 -13.71 -6.61 -14.94
CA MET A 1 -13.42 -7.16 -16.29
C MET A 1 -12.86 -6.15 -17.30
N ALA A 2 -13.15 -4.85 -17.18
CA ALA A 2 -12.68 -3.84 -18.14
C ALA A 2 -11.14 -3.76 -18.32
N ILE A 3 -10.38 -3.77 -17.21
CA ILE A 3 -8.90 -3.67 -17.25
C ILE A 3 -8.23 -4.89 -17.90
N LEU A 4 -8.69 -6.10 -17.57
CA LEU A 4 -8.18 -7.33 -18.20
C LEU A 4 -8.39 -7.29 -19.72
N ASN A 5 -9.60 -6.96 -20.15
CA ASN A 5 -9.95 -6.90 -21.57
C ASN A 5 -9.19 -5.79 -22.31
N HIS A 6 -8.91 -4.67 -21.65
CA HIS A 6 -8.08 -3.60 -22.23
C HIS A 6 -6.67 -4.10 -22.55
N PHE A 7 -6.00 -4.73 -21.58
CA PHE A 7 -4.62 -5.19 -21.77
C PHE A 7 -4.48 -6.43 -22.66
N LEU A 8 -5.50 -7.29 -22.72
CA LEU A 8 -5.49 -8.47 -23.59
C LEU A 8 -5.55 -8.14 -25.09
N ARG A 9 -5.88 -6.89 -25.46
CA ARG A 9 -5.78 -6.42 -26.86
C ARG A 9 -4.34 -6.30 -27.35
N TYR A 10 -3.38 -6.17 -26.43
CA TYR A 10 -1.96 -6.13 -26.77
C TYR A 10 -1.37 -7.54 -26.80
N SER A 11 -0.52 -7.79 -27.81
CA SER A 11 0.16 -9.08 -27.96
C SER A 11 1.00 -9.39 -26.72
N ARG A 12 1.23 -10.69 -26.49
CA ARG A 12 2.05 -11.13 -25.35
C ARG A 12 3.48 -10.57 -25.42
N GLN A 13 4.04 -10.41 -26.63
CA GLN A 13 5.35 -9.81 -26.84
C GLN A 13 5.41 -8.36 -26.32
N VAL A 14 4.38 -7.55 -26.63
CA VAL A 14 4.29 -6.18 -26.12
C VAL A 14 4.16 -6.16 -24.60
N ARG A 15 3.29 -7.01 -24.03
CA ARG A 15 3.11 -7.10 -22.57
C ARG A 15 4.36 -7.59 -21.83
N ASN A 16 5.16 -8.45 -22.45
CA ASN A 16 6.44 -8.89 -21.89
C ASN A 16 7.50 -7.78 -21.86
N GLY A 17 7.30 -6.68 -22.60
CA GLY A 17 8.17 -5.50 -22.55
C GLY A 17 7.99 -4.65 -21.29
N VAL A 18 6.93 -4.87 -20.51
CA VAL A 18 6.72 -4.17 -19.25
C VAL A 18 7.74 -4.66 -18.22
N LYS A 19 8.58 -3.74 -17.73
CA LYS A 19 9.68 -4.07 -16.81
C LYS A 19 9.26 -4.05 -15.34
N VAL A 20 8.44 -3.08 -14.94
CA VAL A 20 8.06 -2.84 -13.55
C VAL A 20 6.58 -2.47 -13.48
N ILE A 21 5.89 -2.99 -12.48
CA ILE A 21 4.52 -2.60 -12.14
C ILE A 21 4.48 -2.28 -10.65
N THR A 22 4.07 -1.05 -10.33
CA THR A 22 3.73 -0.67 -8.97
C THR A 22 2.27 -1.00 -8.71
N MET A 23 1.96 -1.72 -7.63
CA MET A 23 0.59 -2.10 -7.28
C MET A 23 0.28 -1.89 -5.80
N ASP A 24 -1.00 -1.82 -5.49
CA ASP A 24 -1.52 -1.93 -4.13
C ASP A 24 -1.28 -3.35 -3.55
N MET A 25 -1.33 -3.47 -2.22
CA MET A 25 -1.09 -4.71 -1.47
C MET A 25 -2.28 -5.69 -1.50
N PHE A 26 -3.36 -5.36 -2.21
CA PHE A 26 -4.51 -6.26 -2.33
C PHE A 26 -4.18 -7.47 -3.22
N SER A 27 -4.06 -8.65 -2.59
CA SER A 27 -3.64 -9.92 -3.20
C SER A 27 -4.31 -10.27 -4.54
N PRO A 28 -5.63 -10.04 -4.75
CA PRO A 28 -6.27 -10.32 -6.04
C PRO A 28 -5.65 -9.60 -7.24
N TYR A 29 -5.05 -8.42 -7.04
CA TYR A 29 -4.32 -7.74 -8.12
C TYR A 29 -3.08 -8.51 -8.52
N TYR A 30 -2.33 -9.08 -7.58
CA TYR A 30 -1.13 -9.86 -7.87
C TYR A 30 -1.35 -10.95 -8.92
N HIS A 31 -2.42 -11.75 -8.76
CA HIS A 31 -2.75 -12.81 -9.71
C HIS A 31 -3.09 -12.27 -11.10
N ILE A 32 -3.86 -11.18 -11.17
CA ILE A 32 -4.23 -10.52 -12.43
C ILE A 32 -2.99 -9.95 -13.12
N THR A 33 -2.15 -9.23 -12.38
CA THR A 33 -0.96 -8.58 -12.89
C THR A 33 0.06 -9.60 -13.39
N LYS A 34 0.23 -10.72 -12.68
CA LYS A 34 1.12 -11.79 -13.12
C LYS A 34 0.64 -12.47 -14.40
N LYS A 35 -0.67 -12.60 -14.60
CA LYS A 35 -1.27 -13.12 -15.84
C LYS A 35 -1.10 -12.15 -17.02
N LEU A 36 -1.28 -10.85 -16.76
CA LEU A 36 -1.16 -9.82 -17.80
C LEU A 36 0.30 -9.51 -18.16
N PHE A 37 1.20 -9.49 -17.20
CA PHE A 37 2.59 -9.03 -17.36
C PHE A 37 3.56 -9.99 -16.67
N PRO A 38 3.76 -11.20 -17.22
CA PRO A 38 4.50 -12.27 -16.55
C PRO A 38 5.98 -11.92 -16.30
N SER A 39 6.56 -11.09 -17.19
CA SER A 39 7.96 -10.66 -17.14
C SER A 39 8.21 -9.43 -16.24
N ALA A 40 7.15 -8.73 -15.82
CA ALA A 40 7.31 -7.51 -15.03
C ALA A 40 7.68 -7.83 -13.58
N LYS A 41 8.58 -7.02 -13.01
CA LYS A 41 8.82 -6.98 -11.57
C LYS A 41 7.68 -6.25 -10.87
N ILE A 42 7.08 -6.89 -9.90
CA ILE A 42 5.99 -6.31 -9.10
C ILE A 42 6.60 -5.60 -7.90
N VAL A 43 6.29 -4.32 -7.73
CA VAL A 43 6.70 -3.47 -6.61
C VAL A 43 5.46 -3.01 -5.87
N LEU A 44 5.48 -3.02 -4.55
CA LEU A 44 4.38 -2.50 -3.75
C LEU A 44 4.42 -0.97 -3.73
N ASP A 45 3.25 -0.33 -3.82
CA ASP A 45 3.15 1.11 -3.73
C ASP A 45 3.58 1.59 -2.32
N ARG A 46 4.64 2.41 -2.32
CA ARG A 46 5.20 3.02 -1.11
C ARG A 46 4.18 3.86 -0.34
N PHE A 47 3.20 4.46 -1.01
CA PHE A 47 2.18 5.28 -0.36
C PHE A 47 1.38 4.45 0.65
N HIS A 48 0.94 3.26 0.25
CA HIS A 48 0.21 2.36 1.13
C HIS A 48 1.08 1.91 2.30
N ILE A 49 2.36 1.57 2.07
CA ILE A 49 3.29 1.19 3.14
C ILE A 49 3.40 2.30 4.19
N VAL A 50 3.70 3.54 3.76
CA VAL A 50 3.81 4.70 4.65
C VAL A 50 2.49 4.97 5.36
N GLN A 51 1.36 4.90 4.66
CA GLN A 51 0.04 5.12 5.23
C GLN A 51 -0.29 4.08 6.32
N HIS A 52 0.00 2.79 6.09
CA HIS A 52 -0.24 1.73 7.06
C HIS A 52 0.64 1.90 8.30
N LEU A 53 1.91 2.26 8.11
CA LEU A 53 2.83 2.56 9.21
C LEU A 53 2.35 3.75 10.04
N SER A 54 2.02 4.88 9.40
CA SER A 54 1.54 6.08 10.09
C SER A 54 0.26 5.82 10.88
N ARG A 55 -0.66 5.01 10.34
CA ARG A 55 -1.87 4.58 11.05
C ARG A 55 -1.55 3.69 12.24
N ALA A 56 -0.63 2.75 12.10
CA ALA A 56 -0.21 1.88 13.21
C ALA A 56 0.45 2.70 14.34
N MET A 57 1.37 3.60 14.00
CA MET A 57 1.99 4.52 14.95
C MET A 57 0.96 5.40 15.65
N SER A 58 0.00 5.96 14.90
CA SER A 58 -1.08 6.77 15.47
C SER A 58 -1.95 5.99 16.45
N ARG A 59 -2.24 4.71 16.17
CA ARG A 59 -3.00 3.85 17.10
C ARG A 59 -2.25 3.64 18.40
N VAL A 60 -0.97 3.27 18.33
CA VAL A 60 -0.12 3.08 19.52
C VAL A 60 0.00 4.38 20.30
N ARG A 61 0.22 5.50 19.62
CA ARG A 61 0.26 6.83 20.23
C ARG A 61 -1.02 7.12 21.03
N VAL A 62 -2.19 6.93 20.41
CA VAL A 62 -3.49 7.17 21.07
C VAL A 62 -3.70 6.21 22.25
N GLN A 63 -3.30 4.94 22.12
CA GLN A 63 -3.35 3.98 23.23
C GLN A 63 -2.52 4.47 24.42
N ILE A 64 -1.27 4.91 24.17
CA ILE A 64 -0.40 5.46 25.21
C ILE A 64 -1.02 6.73 25.82
N MET A 65 -1.53 7.65 25.00
CA MET A 65 -2.18 8.88 25.47
C MET A 65 -3.35 8.61 26.42
N ASN A 66 -4.12 7.55 26.19
CA ASN A 66 -5.29 7.23 27.00
C ASN A 66 -4.96 6.71 28.41
N TYR A 67 -3.71 6.36 28.70
CA TYR A 67 -3.27 6.02 30.06
C TYR A 67 -3.01 7.25 30.95
N PHE A 68 -2.83 8.43 30.35
CA PHE A 68 -2.50 9.65 31.08
C PHE A 68 -3.72 10.54 31.24
N ASP A 69 -3.76 11.31 32.34
CA ASP A 69 -4.74 12.38 32.49
C ASP A 69 -4.56 13.43 31.38
N ARG A 70 -5.68 13.97 30.86
CA ARG A 70 -5.65 14.91 29.73
C ARG A 70 -4.93 16.23 30.02
N LYS A 71 -4.78 16.60 31.31
CA LYS A 71 -4.05 17.79 31.76
C LYS A 71 -2.58 17.50 32.04
N SER A 72 -2.16 16.24 32.08
CA SER A 72 -0.77 15.85 32.34
C SER A 72 0.19 16.37 31.27
N HIS A 73 1.45 16.54 31.68
CA HIS A 73 2.51 16.96 30.78
C HIS A 73 2.80 15.88 29.72
N GLU A 74 2.72 14.61 30.11
CA GLU A 74 2.91 13.41 29.29
C GLU A 74 1.90 13.35 28.16
N TYR A 75 0.60 13.54 28.46
CA TYR A 75 -0.45 13.59 27.44
C TYR A 75 -0.18 14.68 26.39
N ARG A 76 0.18 15.89 26.83
CA ARG A 76 0.45 17.03 25.93
C ARG A 76 1.68 16.83 25.06
N THR A 77 2.71 16.17 25.59
CA THR A 77 3.93 15.85 24.85
C THR A 77 3.65 14.87 23.73
N ILE A 78 2.94 13.77 24.04
CA ILE A 78 2.64 12.71 23.08
C ILE A 78 1.62 13.18 22.03
N LYS A 79 0.69 14.07 22.39
CA LYS A 79 -0.31 14.62 21.46
C LYS A 79 0.29 15.41 20.29
N ARG A 80 1.49 15.98 20.45
CA ARG A 80 2.13 16.86 19.45
C ARG A 80 2.78 16.11 18.28
N TYR A 81 3.02 14.81 18.43
CA TYR A 81 3.58 13.92 17.40
C TYR A 81 2.50 13.05 16.76
#